data_AF-A0AAN8NPJ8-F1
#
_entry.id   AF-A0AAN8NPJ8-F1
#
_cell.length_a   1.000
_cell.length_b   1.000
_cell.length_c   1.000
_cell.angle_alpha   90.00
_cell.angle_beta   90.00
_cell.angle_gamma   90.00
#
_symmetry.space_group_name_H-M   'P 1'
#
loop_
_entity.id
_entity.type
_entity.pdbx_description
1 polymer ?
#
loop_
_entity_poly.entity_id
_entity_poly.type
_entity_poly.pdbx_seq_one_letter_code
_entity_poly.pdbx_strand_id
1 'polypeptide(L)'
;MIASLASLAHYVLVTSPKGQTLLSLVERTNKLIPYRIVRQTLRVGNAATMISGMTKLVLAKMSIGTLTNWIGWSSGADEGMNLLQTIIYTVLSWEIKELESRVSKLEKSKDCPSKQHLAAITAYTKLTQVDQEDYRVISKASSTSIVHAIISLAPSSPSTDFTSEGHKLLLEYLSIQLSIRDREHLILVLCKSNPDVLTAAIRDIVQIYEPILRDIHNAVDLSGTIADFERFVNDMIKTAKVPSAESSGTGTDENGPKKPPGVEEFVKLFERHQKSCHVFLHQFCKKGDKAKELWLEYAKYAVKQFRRPEGVTGEGAGGFTATLNKLVNELNEEDRKIVLEQMDEYEEYLQKLNQKTKRRMESIVSLNAGEARKPLKKGPGNFLFKWQELLDSTEITPAEATGGKVRYGKDPTVRAASGVGLDGERRTGKIIAGIGEIVNGDGVKEIVEMPDVNKTVELLLPRFKEVLASREYLGKKEEDDKNDDDDDDDDSDSFFEANEE
;
A
#
# COMPACT_ATOMS: atom_id res chain seq x y z
N MET A 1 -9.29 -18.53 -0.18
CA MET A 1 -8.65 -17.46 0.63
C MET A 1 -7.12 -17.47 0.49
N ILE A 2 -6.43 -18.59 0.79
CA ILE A 2 -4.96 -18.70 0.71
C ILE A 2 -4.41 -18.27 -0.66
N ALA A 3 -4.97 -18.80 -1.76
CA ALA A 3 -4.55 -18.44 -3.12
C ALA A 3 -4.63 -16.92 -3.41
N SER A 4 -5.71 -16.26 -2.97
CA SER A 4 -5.90 -14.81 -3.15
C SER A 4 -4.90 -13.99 -2.33
N LEU A 5 -4.64 -14.38 -1.09
CA LEU A 5 -3.64 -13.71 -0.25
C LEU A 5 -2.24 -13.92 -0.82
N ALA A 6 -1.91 -15.14 -1.26
CA ALA A 6 -0.59 -15.46 -1.80
C ALA A 6 -0.33 -14.64 -3.08
N SER A 7 -1.37 -14.49 -3.88
CA SER A 7 -1.38 -13.64 -5.07
C SER A 7 -1.17 -12.17 -4.77
N LEU A 8 -1.81 -11.65 -3.72
CA LEU A 8 -1.59 -10.29 -3.25
C LEU A 8 -0.16 -10.11 -2.73
N ALA A 9 0.34 -11.04 -1.92
CA ALA A 9 1.70 -10.96 -1.38
C ALA A 9 2.77 -11.01 -2.48
N HIS A 10 2.62 -11.93 -3.43
CA HIS A 10 3.45 -12.00 -4.64
C HIS A 10 3.37 -10.69 -5.43
N TYR A 11 2.16 -10.15 -5.62
CA TYR A 11 1.99 -8.88 -6.32
C TYR A 11 2.75 -7.74 -5.63
N VAL A 12 2.48 -7.55 -4.34
CA VAL A 12 3.03 -6.44 -3.55
C VAL A 12 4.55 -6.53 -3.45
N LEU A 13 5.12 -7.71 -3.20
CA LEU A 13 6.54 -7.86 -2.87
C LEU A 13 7.42 -8.16 -4.09
N VAL A 14 6.88 -8.78 -5.14
CA VAL A 14 7.67 -9.28 -6.27
C VAL A 14 7.39 -8.51 -7.55
N THR A 15 6.11 -8.35 -7.91
CA THR A 15 5.76 -7.79 -9.23
C THR A 15 5.53 -6.29 -9.24
N SER A 16 5.15 -5.72 -8.09
CA SER A 16 4.90 -4.28 -8.00
C SER A 16 6.19 -3.52 -8.27
N PRO A 17 6.13 -2.33 -8.89
CA PRO A 17 7.34 -1.64 -9.33
C PRO A 17 8.33 -1.31 -8.20
N LYS A 18 7.83 -1.15 -6.96
CA LYS A 18 8.64 -0.90 -5.75
C LYS A 18 8.62 -2.05 -4.75
N GLY A 19 8.14 -3.23 -5.13
CA GLY A 19 7.95 -4.36 -4.20
C GLY A 19 9.25 -4.81 -3.55
N GLN A 20 10.34 -4.77 -4.30
CA GLN A 20 11.67 -5.12 -3.81
C GLN A 20 12.28 -4.03 -2.89
N THR A 21 11.97 -2.76 -3.11
CA THR A 21 12.29 -1.68 -2.15
C THR A 21 11.49 -1.86 -0.86
N LEU A 22 10.18 -2.13 -0.96
CA LEU A 22 9.32 -2.44 0.18
C LEU A 22 9.83 -3.66 0.96
N LEU A 23 10.28 -4.71 0.26
CA LEU A 23 10.87 -5.88 0.89
C LEU A 23 12.13 -5.53 1.68
N SER A 24 13.00 -4.68 1.14
CA SER A 24 14.19 -4.18 1.84
C SER A 24 13.82 -3.35 3.08
N LEU A 25 12.79 -2.51 2.99
CA LEU A 25 12.23 -1.76 4.12
C LEU A 25 11.75 -2.71 5.22
N VAL A 26 10.90 -3.70 4.88
CA VAL A 26 10.41 -4.72 5.81
C VAL A 26 11.57 -5.50 6.44
N GLU A 27 12.58 -5.90 5.67
CA GLU A 27 13.75 -6.61 6.18
C GLU A 27 14.57 -5.75 7.16
N ARG A 28 14.82 -4.48 6.83
CA ARG A 28 15.56 -3.53 7.69
C ARG A 28 14.81 -3.28 8.99
N THR A 29 13.50 -3.03 8.92
CA THR A 29 12.64 -2.83 10.10
C THR A 29 12.57 -4.08 10.97
N ASN A 30 12.34 -5.26 10.37
CA ASN A 30 12.21 -6.53 11.10
C ASN A 30 13.47 -6.87 11.91
N LYS A 31 14.67 -6.54 11.40
CA LYS A 31 15.94 -6.76 12.09
C LYS A 31 16.12 -5.89 13.34
N LEU A 32 15.43 -4.75 13.41
CA LEU A 32 15.54 -3.82 14.53
C LEU A 32 14.54 -4.10 15.66
N ILE A 33 13.55 -4.99 15.42
CA ILE A 33 12.55 -5.35 16.43
C ILE A 33 13.19 -6.28 17.47
N PRO A 34 13.12 -5.95 18.78
CA PRO A 34 13.65 -6.81 19.84
C PRO A 34 12.67 -7.92 20.21
N TYR A 35 12.49 -8.88 19.32
CA TYR A 35 11.56 -9.98 19.51
C TYR A 35 11.74 -10.70 20.85
N ARG A 36 12.97 -10.86 21.33
CA ARG A 36 13.24 -11.48 22.64
C ARG A 36 12.64 -10.70 23.80
N ILE A 37 12.84 -9.37 23.83
CA ILE A 37 12.34 -8.53 24.93
C ILE A 37 10.82 -8.40 24.83
N VAL A 38 10.28 -8.19 23.62
CA VAL A 38 8.83 -8.18 23.37
C VAL A 38 8.20 -9.47 23.91
N ARG A 39 8.76 -10.63 23.54
CA ARG A 39 8.26 -11.93 24.00
C ARG A 39 8.37 -12.13 25.50
N GLN A 40 9.40 -11.58 26.15
CA GLN A 40 9.55 -11.65 27.60
C GLN A 40 8.48 -10.81 28.30
N THR A 41 8.24 -9.59 27.82
CA THR A 41 7.19 -8.70 28.36
C THR A 41 5.81 -9.32 28.19
N LEU A 42 5.53 -9.95 27.05
CA LEU A 42 4.25 -10.62 26.77
C LEU A 42 4.00 -11.87 27.65
N ARG A 43 5.03 -12.43 28.30
CA ARG A 43 4.88 -13.55 29.26
C ARG A 43 4.42 -13.12 30.64
N VAL A 44 4.36 -11.81 30.91
CA VAL A 44 3.90 -11.29 32.19
C VAL A 44 2.44 -11.72 32.39
N GLY A 45 2.16 -12.43 33.49
CA GLY A 45 0.87 -13.07 33.72
C GLY A 45 -0.28 -12.11 34.06
N ASN A 46 0.01 -10.87 34.48
CA ASN A 46 -1.00 -9.85 34.69
C ASN A 46 -1.11 -8.95 33.45
N ALA A 47 -2.29 -8.86 32.85
CA ALA A 47 -2.54 -8.12 31.62
C ALA A 47 -2.22 -6.61 31.74
N ALA A 48 -2.60 -5.95 32.83
CA ALA A 48 -2.32 -4.52 33.02
C ALA A 48 -0.81 -4.26 33.11
N THR A 49 -0.08 -5.12 33.81
CA THR A 49 1.38 -5.05 33.90
C THR A 49 2.05 -5.35 32.56
N MET A 50 1.53 -6.32 31.81
CA MET A 50 1.99 -6.65 30.46
C MET A 50 1.81 -5.46 29.52
N ILE A 51 0.60 -4.88 29.47
CA ILE A 51 0.27 -3.72 28.61
C ILE A 51 1.14 -2.53 29.00
N SER A 52 1.24 -2.20 30.29
CA SER A 52 2.12 -1.13 30.77
C SER A 52 3.59 -1.38 30.40
N GLY A 53 4.06 -2.62 30.52
CA GLY A 53 5.40 -3.03 30.13
C GLY A 53 5.63 -2.88 28.63
N MET A 54 4.68 -3.28 27.80
CA MET A 54 4.76 -3.14 26.34
C MET A 54 4.70 -1.67 25.91
N THR A 55 3.82 -0.88 26.50
CA THR A 55 3.75 0.57 26.26
C THR A 55 5.06 1.25 26.65
N LYS A 56 5.66 0.90 27.79
CA LYS A 56 6.98 1.40 28.17
C LYS A 56 8.07 0.93 27.21
N LEU A 57 8.06 -0.33 26.78
CA LEU A 57 9.04 -0.83 25.82
C LEU A 57 9.03 -0.05 24.51
N VAL A 58 7.83 0.29 24.01
CA VAL A 58 7.68 1.00 22.73
C VAL A 58 7.88 2.51 22.88
N LEU A 59 7.34 3.12 23.94
CA LEU A 59 7.23 4.57 24.11
C LEU A 59 8.23 5.19 25.09
N ALA A 60 8.97 4.39 25.88
CA ALA A 60 10.02 4.95 26.72
C ALA A 60 11.10 5.57 25.84
N LYS A 61 11.48 6.79 26.21
CA LYS A 61 12.56 7.52 25.56
C LYS A 61 13.85 6.71 25.72
N MET A 62 14.50 6.42 24.60
CA MET A 62 15.76 5.69 24.59
C MET A 62 16.90 6.65 24.93
N SER A 63 17.79 6.23 25.83
CA SER A 63 19.02 6.98 26.07
C SER A 63 20.04 6.70 24.96
N ILE A 64 20.94 7.66 24.71
CA ILE A 64 22.05 7.50 23.75
C ILE A 64 22.86 6.24 24.08
N GLY A 65 23.15 5.96 25.35
CA GLY A 65 23.88 4.76 25.77
C GLY A 65 23.13 3.45 25.49
N THR A 66 21.80 3.45 25.63
CA THR A 66 20.96 2.30 25.24
C THR A 66 21.01 2.08 23.73
N LEU A 67 21.00 3.15 22.93
CA LEU A 67 21.06 3.08 21.46
C LEU A 67 22.43 2.61 20.95
N THR A 68 23.52 3.04 21.57
CA THR A 68 24.88 2.60 21.20
C THR A 68 25.07 1.11 21.45
N ASN A 69 24.61 0.58 22.58
CA ASN A 69 24.72 -0.85 22.88
C ASN A 69 23.77 -1.73 22.04
N TRP A 70 22.65 -1.17 21.60
CA TRP A 70 21.59 -1.91 20.91
C TRP A 70 21.74 -1.91 19.39
N ILE A 71 22.18 -0.80 18.79
CA ILE A 71 22.30 -0.62 17.32
C ILE A 71 23.73 -0.25 16.88
N GLY A 72 24.67 -0.03 17.81
CA GLY A 72 26.03 0.39 17.47
C GLY A 72 26.14 1.87 17.05
N TRP A 73 25.16 2.69 17.45
CA TRP A 73 25.07 4.08 17.05
C TRP A 73 25.86 5.00 17.98
N SER A 74 26.86 5.73 17.47
CA SER A 74 27.69 6.67 18.24
C SER A 74 27.43 8.16 17.96
N SER A 75 26.53 8.53 17.02
CA SER A 75 26.24 9.94 16.71
C SER A 75 24.93 10.18 15.94
N GLY A 76 23.97 10.92 16.52
CA GLY A 76 22.86 11.54 15.78
C GLY A 76 21.43 11.13 16.13
N ALA A 77 21.21 10.30 17.16
CA ALA A 77 19.86 10.15 17.72
C ALA A 77 19.57 11.41 18.54
N ASP A 78 18.53 12.16 18.19
CA ASP A 78 18.09 13.27 19.03
C ASP A 78 17.68 12.71 20.40
N GLU A 79 18.13 13.38 21.47
CA GLU A 79 17.75 13.02 22.84
C GLU A 79 16.22 13.02 22.96
N GLY A 80 15.64 11.84 23.19
CA GLY A 80 14.23 11.71 23.53
C GLY A 80 13.32 10.97 22.55
N MET A 81 13.84 10.35 21.48
CA MET A 81 13.04 9.43 20.67
C MET A 81 12.72 8.13 21.44
N ASN A 82 11.51 7.60 21.24
CA ASN A 82 11.15 6.27 21.72
C ASN A 82 11.66 5.14 20.78
N LEU A 83 11.43 3.88 21.14
CA LEU A 83 11.90 2.74 20.33
C LEU A 83 11.34 2.75 18.91
N LEU A 84 10.03 2.98 18.75
CA LEU A 84 9.40 2.99 17.43
C LEU A 84 9.96 4.13 16.55
N GLN A 85 10.06 5.33 17.11
CA GLN A 85 10.65 6.48 16.44
C GLN A 85 12.11 6.23 16.05
N THR A 86 12.87 5.58 16.93
CA THR A 86 14.26 5.18 16.65
C THR A 86 14.32 4.25 15.44
N ILE A 87 13.45 3.25 15.37
CA ILE A 87 13.41 2.31 14.24
C ILE A 87 13.06 3.04 12.94
N ILE A 88 12.00 3.88 12.96
CA ILE A 88 11.57 4.68 11.81
C ILE A 88 12.71 5.58 11.33
N TYR A 89 13.28 6.39 12.23
CA TYR A 89 14.38 7.29 11.94
C TYR A 89 15.57 6.54 11.34
N THR A 90 15.95 5.40 11.92
CA THR A 90 17.11 4.63 11.49
C THR A 90 16.94 4.15 10.04
N VAL A 91 15.80 3.54 9.74
CA VAL A 91 15.58 2.97 8.40
C VAL A 91 15.46 4.06 7.35
N LEU A 92 14.74 5.15 7.63
CA LEU A 92 14.62 6.29 6.73
C LEU A 92 15.97 6.98 6.50
N SER A 93 16.79 7.12 7.55
CA SER A 93 18.13 7.70 7.46
C SER A 93 19.08 6.86 6.60
N TRP A 94 18.97 5.53 6.64
CA TRP A 94 19.72 4.66 5.73
C TRP A 94 19.30 4.86 4.27
N GLU A 95 18.00 4.99 4.00
CA GLU A 95 17.52 5.26 2.65
C GLU A 95 17.93 6.65 2.14
N ILE A 96 17.90 7.68 2.99
CA ILE A 96 18.40 9.02 2.65
C ILE A 96 19.87 8.93 2.22
N LYS A 97 20.74 8.29 3.01
CA LYS A 97 22.17 8.13 2.68
C LYS A 97 22.40 7.40 1.35
N GLU A 98 21.58 6.38 1.06
CA GLU A 98 21.63 5.64 -0.20
C GLU A 98 21.26 6.54 -1.40
N LEU A 99 20.23 7.36 -1.24
CA LEU A 99 19.80 8.34 -2.24
C LEU A 99 20.82 9.48 -2.40
N GLU A 100 21.39 10.02 -1.32
CA GLU A 100 22.46 11.03 -1.36
C GLU A 100 23.72 10.52 -2.07
N SER A 101 24.06 9.24 -1.87
CA SER A 101 25.14 8.58 -2.61
C SER A 101 24.85 8.57 -4.11
N ARG A 102 23.60 8.33 -4.50
CA ARG A 102 23.16 8.37 -5.90
C ARG A 102 23.18 9.78 -6.47
N VAL A 103 22.76 10.79 -5.72
CA VAL A 103 22.92 12.20 -6.09
C VAL A 103 24.40 12.51 -6.37
N SER A 104 25.28 12.12 -5.44
CA SER A 104 26.74 12.36 -5.58
C SER A 104 27.34 11.68 -6.82
N LYS A 105 26.79 10.53 -7.25
CA LYS A 105 27.21 9.86 -8.49
C LYS A 105 26.70 10.60 -9.74
N LEU A 106 25.45 11.07 -9.72
CA LEU A 106 24.86 11.85 -10.81
C LEU A 106 25.61 13.17 -11.02
N GLU A 107 25.96 13.88 -9.94
CA GLU A 107 26.70 15.15 -10.00
C GLU A 107 28.11 15.02 -10.60
N LYS A 108 28.69 13.81 -10.56
CA LYS A 108 30.00 13.50 -11.16
C LYS A 108 29.91 12.99 -12.59
N SER A 109 28.69 12.82 -13.13
CA SER A 109 28.51 12.34 -14.50
C SER A 109 28.95 13.40 -15.51
N LYS A 110 29.43 12.93 -16.68
CA LYS A 110 29.97 13.81 -17.74
C LYS A 110 28.95 14.82 -18.25
N ASP A 111 27.70 14.39 -18.38
CA ASP A 111 26.58 15.19 -18.90
C ASP A 111 25.79 15.87 -17.78
N CYS A 112 26.37 15.97 -16.57
CA CYS A 112 25.72 16.60 -15.45
C CYS A 112 25.33 18.05 -15.78
N PRO A 113 24.06 18.43 -15.60
CA PRO A 113 23.61 19.81 -15.72
C PRO A 113 24.38 20.76 -14.79
N SER A 114 24.44 22.04 -15.16
CA SER A 114 25.08 23.07 -14.35
C SER A 114 24.52 23.16 -12.92
N LYS A 115 25.32 23.67 -11.98
CA LYS A 115 24.91 23.90 -10.58
C LYS A 115 23.66 24.77 -10.44
N GLN A 116 23.42 25.68 -11.38
CA GLN A 116 22.21 26.52 -11.38
C GLN A 116 20.95 25.71 -11.66
N HIS A 117 21.00 24.72 -12.56
CA HIS A 117 19.87 23.81 -12.79
C HIS A 117 19.58 22.94 -11.56
N LEU A 118 20.63 22.37 -10.96
CA LEU A 118 20.49 21.53 -9.77
C LEU A 118 19.89 22.34 -8.59
N ALA A 119 20.38 23.58 -8.40
CA ALA A 119 19.84 24.49 -7.39
C ALA A 119 18.38 24.86 -7.64
N ALA A 120 17.96 25.05 -8.90
CA ALA A 120 16.55 25.30 -9.24
C ALA A 120 15.65 24.12 -8.85
N ILE A 121 16.07 22.88 -9.10
CA ILE A 121 15.33 21.69 -8.69
C ILE A 121 15.27 21.59 -7.15
N THR A 122 16.38 21.77 -6.46
CA THR A 122 16.41 21.73 -4.98
C THR A 122 15.58 22.86 -4.36
N ALA A 123 15.45 24.01 -5.01
CA ALA A 123 14.54 25.07 -4.58
C ALA A 123 13.07 24.66 -4.77
N TYR A 124 12.73 24.08 -5.92
CA TYR A 124 11.38 23.58 -6.21
C TYR A 124 10.90 22.55 -5.17
N THR A 125 11.77 21.63 -4.74
CA THR A 125 11.35 20.60 -3.76
C THR A 125 10.94 21.18 -2.41
N LYS A 126 11.37 22.40 -2.08
CA LYS A 126 11.04 23.09 -0.81
C LYS A 126 9.76 23.92 -0.87
N LEU A 127 9.14 24.05 -2.04
CA LEU A 127 7.88 24.77 -2.22
C LEU A 127 6.71 24.03 -1.56
N THR A 128 5.62 24.76 -1.30
CA THR A 128 4.37 24.15 -0.81
C THR A 128 3.74 23.27 -1.88
N GLN A 129 2.83 22.38 -1.49
CA GLN A 129 2.11 21.55 -2.47
C GLN A 129 1.35 22.39 -3.50
N VAL A 130 0.75 23.50 -3.06
CA VAL A 130 -0.01 24.42 -3.93
C VAL A 130 0.93 25.04 -4.97
N ASP A 131 2.06 25.60 -4.53
CA ASP A 131 3.05 26.18 -5.43
C ASP A 131 3.64 25.12 -6.38
N GLN A 132 3.85 23.88 -5.92
CA GLN A 132 4.33 22.79 -6.78
C GLN A 132 3.31 22.39 -7.85
N GLU A 133 2.02 22.52 -7.57
CA GLU A 133 0.93 22.25 -8.51
C GLU A 133 0.87 23.30 -9.61
N ASP A 134 1.13 24.57 -9.32
CA ASP A 134 1.17 25.63 -10.33
C ASP A 134 2.20 25.32 -11.44
N TYR A 135 3.35 24.77 -11.08
CA TYR A 135 4.37 24.32 -12.04
C TYR A 135 3.88 23.14 -12.89
N ARG A 136 3.07 22.23 -12.30
CA ARG A 136 2.47 21.10 -13.05
C ARG A 136 1.41 21.60 -14.02
N VAL A 137 0.57 22.54 -13.61
CA VAL A 137 -0.41 23.20 -14.48
C VAL A 137 0.30 23.85 -15.67
N ILE A 138 1.37 24.61 -15.43
CA ILE A 138 2.17 25.26 -16.48
C ILE A 138 2.83 24.22 -17.40
N SER A 139 3.43 23.17 -16.85
CA SER A 139 4.03 22.05 -17.61
C SER A 139 3.00 21.39 -18.55
N LYS A 140 1.79 21.12 -18.05
CA LYS A 140 0.70 20.56 -18.86
C LYS A 140 0.25 21.54 -19.95
N ALA A 141 -0.05 22.79 -19.58
CA ALA A 141 -0.53 23.81 -20.52
C ALA A 141 0.49 24.11 -21.62
N SER A 142 1.78 24.05 -21.31
CA SER A 142 2.86 24.37 -22.24
C SER A 142 3.42 23.16 -22.99
N SER A 143 2.93 21.94 -22.71
CA SER A 143 3.47 20.69 -23.26
C SER A 143 4.99 20.56 -23.08
N THR A 144 5.48 20.92 -21.90
CA THR A 144 6.89 20.83 -21.50
C THR A 144 7.05 19.85 -20.35
N SER A 145 8.25 19.31 -20.16
CA SER A 145 8.49 18.49 -18.96
C SER A 145 8.43 19.34 -17.69
N ILE A 146 8.16 18.70 -16.55
CA ILE A 146 8.11 19.36 -15.24
C ILE A 146 9.45 19.99 -14.90
N VAL A 147 10.56 19.36 -15.28
CA VAL A 147 11.91 19.90 -15.12
C VAL A 147 12.10 21.15 -15.98
N HIS A 148 11.60 21.15 -17.22
CA HIS A 148 11.68 22.33 -18.07
C HIS A 148 10.89 23.47 -17.43
N ALA A 149 9.65 23.24 -17.00
CA ALA A 149 8.84 24.24 -16.28
C ALA A 149 9.55 24.77 -15.02
N ILE A 150 10.15 23.89 -14.21
CA ILE A 150 10.94 24.27 -13.02
C ILE A 150 12.07 25.23 -13.38
N ILE A 151 12.82 24.92 -14.44
CA ILE A 151 13.99 25.69 -14.85
C ILE A 151 13.57 27.02 -15.48
N SER A 152 12.53 27.02 -16.33
CA SER A 152 12.01 28.22 -16.97
C SER A 152 11.44 29.24 -15.96
N LEU A 153 10.86 28.76 -14.86
CA LEU A 153 10.26 29.60 -13.82
C LEU A 153 11.24 29.92 -12.67
N ALA A 154 12.45 29.35 -12.69
CA ALA A 154 13.42 29.57 -11.63
C ALA A 154 13.92 31.02 -11.62
N PRO A 155 13.98 31.70 -10.46
CA PRO A 155 14.44 33.10 -10.37
C PRO A 155 15.85 33.32 -10.93
N SER A 156 16.72 32.30 -10.86
CA SER A 156 18.09 32.34 -11.37
C SER A 156 18.16 32.34 -12.91
N SER A 157 17.05 32.16 -13.61
CA SER A 157 16.95 32.10 -15.08
C SER A 157 18.05 31.24 -15.74
N PRO A 158 18.26 29.99 -15.28
CA PRO A 158 19.20 29.07 -15.92
C PRO A 158 18.80 28.79 -17.38
N SER A 159 19.78 28.41 -18.21
CA SER A 159 19.52 28.06 -19.62
C SER A 159 18.49 26.93 -19.71
N THR A 160 17.53 27.08 -20.62
CA THR A 160 16.52 26.06 -20.93
C THR A 160 16.94 25.14 -22.07
N ASP A 161 18.15 25.33 -22.59
CA ASP A 161 18.75 24.47 -23.62
C ASP A 161 19.39 23.26 -22.96
N PHE A 162 18.74 22.11 -23.12
CA PHE A 162 19.23 20.85 -22.55
C PHE A 162 19.75 19.93 -23.64
N THR A 163 20.83 19.21 -23.34
CA THR A 163 21.10 17.95 -24.05
C THR A 163 20.04 16.92 -23.63
N SER A 164 19.76 15.93 -24.49
CA SER A 164 18.80 14.88 -24.18
C SER A 164 19.21 14.12 -22.90
N GLU A 165 20.50 13.85 -22.75
CA GLU A 165 21.09 13.20 -21.59
C GLU A 165 21.02 14.08 -20.34
N GLY A 166 21.34 15.37 -20.45
CA GLY A 166 21.26 16.32 -19.35
C GLY A 166 19.84 16.49 -18.82
N HIS A 167 18.84 16.56 -19.72
CA HIS A 167 17.43 16.60 -19.34
C HIS A 167 16.98 15.34 -18.59
N LYS A 168 17.39 14.15 -19.07
CA LYS A 168 17.11 12.88 -18.39
C LYS A 168 17.74 12.83 -17.00
N LEU A 169 18.96 13.33 -16.84
CA LEU A 169 19.63 13.45 -15.54
C LEU A 169 18.88 14.39 -14.59
N LEU A 170 18.33 15.50 -15.09
CA LEU A 170 17.50 16.40 -14.29
C LEU A 170 16.19 15.75 -13.83
N LEU A 171 15.53 14.97 -14.70
CA LEU A 171 14.33 14.20 -14.32
C LEU A 171 14.65 13.19 -13.22
N GLU A 172 15.79 12.49 -13.35
CA GLU A 172 16.26 11.56 -12.33
C GLU A 172 16.63 12.27 -11.02
N TYR A 173 17.34 13.39 -11.10
CA TYR A 173 17.73 14.21 -9.96
C TYR A 173 16.50 14.73 -9.20
N LEU A 174 15.48 15.25 -9.90
CA LEU A 174 14.21 15.67 -9.30
C LEU A 174 13.52 14.50 -8.57
N SER A 175 13.45 13.32 -9.18
CA SER A 175 12.86 12.14 -8.56
C SER A 175 13.57 11.73 -7.27
N ILE A 176 14.91 11.83 -7.24
CA ILE A 176 15.70 11.50 -6.06
C ILE A 176 15.53 12.57 -4.97
N GLN A 177 15.57 13.85 -5.33
CA GLN A 177 15.38 14.95 -4.38
C GLN A 177 14.01 14.93 -3.71
N LEU A 178 12.94 14.64 -4.47
CA LEU A 178 11.61 14.42 -3.90
C LEU A 178 11.59 13.22 -2.96
N SER A 179 12.27 12.12 -3.32
CA SER A 179 12.36 10.93 -2.49
C SER A 179 13.13 11.16 -1.17
N ILE A 180 14.16 12.01 -1.18
CA ILE A 180 14.89 12.44 0.02
C ILE A 180 13.96 13.31 0.87
N ARG A 181 13.38 14.36 0.28
CA ARG A 181 12.47 15.29 0.93
C ARG A 181 11.32 14.58 1.66
N ASP A 182 10.68 13.61 0.99
CA ASP A 182 9.57 12.88 1.58
C ASP A 182 10.00 12.07 2.82
N ARG A 183 11.21 11.50 2.82
CA ARG A 183 11.77 10.78 3.98
C ARG A 183 12.16 11.72 5.11
N GLU A 184 12.72 12.88 4.79
CA GLU A 184 13.02 13.92 5.77
C GLU A 184 11.73 14.42 6.44
N HIS A 185 10.67 14.67 5.67
CA HIS A 185 9.38 15.05 6.23
C HIS A 185 8.74 13.94 7.07
N LEU A 186 8.85 12.67 6.66
CA LEU A 186 8.40 11.55 7.49
C LEU A 186 9.15 11.51 8.83
N ILE A 187 10.47 11.73 8.83
CA ILE A 187 11.26 11.84 10.07
C ILE A 187 10.78 13.04 10.90
N LEU A 188 10.56 14.19 10.29
CA LEU A 188 10.10 15.39 10.98
C LEU A 188 8.74 15.16 11.65
N VAL A 189 7.77 14.62 10.92
CA VAL A 189 6.40 14.41 11.40
C VAL A 189 6.32 13.28 12.42
N LEU A 190 7.01 12.16 12.20
CA LEU A 190 6.86 10.95 13.03
C LEU A 190 7.84 10.90 14.20
N CYS A 191 9.01 11.53 14.09
CA CYS A 191 10.10 11.36 15.05
C CYS A 191 10.55 12.66 15.74
N LYS A 192 10.34 13.82 15.11
CA LYS A 192 10.86 15.11 15.61
C LYS A 192 9.78 16.17 15.83
N SER A 193 8.49 15.81 15.77
CA SER A 193 7.41 16.76 15.95
C SER A 193 7.35 17.23 17.41
N ASN A 194 7.04 18.50 17.61
CA ASN A 194 6.73 19.05 18.93
C ASN A 194 5.38 19.79 18.84
N PRO A 195 4.30 19.28 19.45
CA PRO A 195 4.24 18.10 20.34
C PRO A 195 4.52 16.77 19.61
N ASP A 196 4.90 15.73 20.37
CA ASP A 196 5.10 14.38 19.85
C ASP A 196 3.74 13.69 19.60
N VAL A 197 3.25 13.85 18.37
CA VAL A 197 1.92 13.37 17.97
C VAL A 197 1.90 11.86 17.83
N LEU A 198 2.99 11.24 17.37
CA LEU A 198 3.04 9.78 17.18
C LEU A 198 2.96 9.05 18.52
N THR A 199 3.74 9.48 19.52
CA THR A 199 3.68 8.88 20.86
C THR A 199 2.31 9.04 21.50
N ALA A 200 1.68 10.22 21.34
CA ALA A 200 0.32 10.46 21.83
C ALA A 200 -0.69 9.52 21.15
N ALA A 201 -0.69 9.48 19.82
CA ALA A 201 -1.60 8.62 19.05
C ALA A 201 -1.46 7.13 19.42
N ILE A 202 -0.23 6.64 19.65
CA ILE A 202 -0.03 5.25 20.08
C ILE A 202 -0.59 5.01 21.48
N ARG A 203 -0.43 5.97 22.40
CA ARG A 203 -1.00 5.86 23.75
C ARG A 203 -2.52 5.81 23.69
N ASP A 204 -3.14 6.66 22.87
CA ASP A 204 -4.59 6.70 22.67
C ASP A 204 -5.09 5.37 22.07
N ILE A 205 -4.41 4.85 21.05
CA ILE A 205 -4.73 3.53 20.46
C ILE A 205 -4.64 2.43 21.54
N VAL A 206 -3.56 2.39 22.33
CA VAL A 206 -3.43 1.37 23.38
C VAL A 206 -4.54 1.48 24.41
N GLN A 207 -4.94 2.70 24.79
CA GLN A 207 -6.02 2.94 25.74
C GLN A 207 -7.37 2.49 25.18
N ILE A 208 -7.69 2.82 23.92
CA ILE A 208 -8.92 2.40 23.24
C ILE A 208 -9.02 0.87 23.18
N TYR A 209 -7.91 0.20 22.86
CA TYR A 209 -7.88 -1.25 22.71
C TYR A 209 -7.57 -2.01 24.01
N GLU A 210 -7.38 -1.34 25.15
CA GLU A 210 -6.98 -1.98 26.40
C GLU A 210 -7.89 -3.15 26.81
N PRO A 211 -9.25 -3.03 26.75
CA PRO A 211 -10.14 -4.14 27.08
C PRO A 211 -9.91 -5.36 26.18
N ILE A 212 -9.77 -5.12 24.87
CA ILE A 212 -9.55 -6.17 23.87
C ILE A 212 -8.16 -6.82 24.08
N LEU A 213 -7.13 -6.03 24.37
CA LEU A 213 -5.78 -6.53 24.65
C LEU A 213 -5.75 -7.43 25.89
N ARG A 214 -6.53 -7.08 26.90
CA ARG A 214 -6.69 -7.88 28.12
C ARG A 214 -7.35 -9.22 27.85
N ASP A 215 -8.44 -9.21 27.08
CA ASP A 215 -9.15 -10.44 26.72
C ASP A 215 -8.29 -11.37 25.86
N ILE A 216 -7.56 -10.82 24.88
CA ILE A 216 -6.64 -11.59 24.04
C ILE A 216 -5.49 -12.16 24.89
N HIS A 217 -4.91 -11.38 25.82
CA HIS A 217 -3.84 -11.86 26.70
C HIS A 217 -4.28 -13.04 27.57
N ASN A 218 -5.52 -13.01 28.08
CA ASN A 218 -6.08 -14.12 28.86
C ASN A 218 -6.39 -15.34 27.98
N ALA A 219 -6.73 -15.13 26.71
CA ALA A 219 -7.16 -16.20 25.81
C ALA A 219 -6.01 -16.88 25.05
N VAL A 220 -4.93 -16.16 24.74
CA VAL A 220 -3.90 -16.58 23.77
C VAL A 220 -2.49 -16.46 24.34
N ASP A 221 -1.62 -17.41 24.00
CA ASP A 221 -0.17 -17.24 24.19
C ASP A 221 0.38 -16.18 23.23
N LEU A 222 0.37 -14.93 23.67
CA LEU A 222 0.92 -13.79 22.92
C LEU A 222 2.43 -13.94 22.64
N SER A 223 3.18 -14.53 23.58
CA SER A 223 4.63 -14.73 23.43
C SER A 223 4.96 -15.76 22.35
N GLY A 224 4.19 -16.86 22.30
CA GLY A 224 4.24 -17.86 21.23
C GLY A 224 3.79 -17.27 19.89
N THR A 225 2.70 -16.49 19.89
CA THR A 225 2.17 -15.84 18.68
C THR A 225 3.19 -14.90 18.03
N ILE A 226 3.91 -14.09 18.82
CA ILE A 226 4.98 -13.23 18.28
C ILE A 226 6.16 -14.04 17.74
N ALA A 227 6.48 -15.19 18.35
CA ALA A 227 7.54 -16.07 17.83
C ALA A 227 7.17 -16.66 16.45
N ASP A 228 5.91 -17.07 16.31
CA ASP A 228 5.37 -17.58 15.05
C ASP A 228 5.32 -16.47 13.99
N PHE A 229 4.93 -15.25 14.37
CA PHE A 229 4.96 -14.09 13.49
C PHE A 229 6.38 -13.74 13.02
N GLU A 230 7.37 -13.69 13.92
CA GLU A 230 8.78 -13.47 13.59
C GLU A 230 9.27 -14.50 12.57
N ARG A 231 8.94 -15.78 12.79
CA ARG A 231 9.30 -16.86 11.87
C ARG A 231 8.64 -16.70 10.50
N PHE A 232 7.36 -16.35 10.48
CA PHE A 232 6.62 -16.09 9.24
C PHE A 232 7.23 -14.93 8.45
N VAL A 233 7.47 -13.78 9.09
CA VAL A 233 8.07 -12.60 8.43
C VAL A 233 9.45 -12.93 7.87
N ASN A 234 10.28 -13.66 8.63
CA ASN A 234 11.59 -14.10 8.15
C ASN A 234 11.51 -15.01 6.92
N ASP A 235 10.60 -15.97 6.91
CA ASP A 235 10.38 -16.85 5.74
C ASP A 235 9.77 -16.10 4.55
N MET A 236 8.86 -15.16 4.80
CA MET A 236 8.28 -14.29 3.78
C MET A 236 9.36 -13.44 3.11
N ILE A 237 10.24 -12.82 3.91
CA ILE A 237 11.36 -12.02 3.41
C ILE A 237 12.23 -12.88 2.49
N LYS A 238 12.59 -14.10 2.91
CA LYS A 238 13.39 -15.02 2.10
C LYS A 238 12.68 -15.42 0.81
N THR A 239 11.39 -15.71 0.89
CA THR A 239 10.56 -16.14 -0.25
C THR A 239 10.45 -15.06 -1.31
N ALA A 240 10.34 -13.80 -0.89
CA ALA A 240 10.12 -12.66 -1.79
C ALA A 240 11.38 -12.10 -2.46
N LYS A 241 12.59 -12.55 -2.09
CA LYS A 241 13.85 -12.01 -2.64
C LYS A 241 13.99 -12.35 -4.13
N VAL A 242 14.14 -11.32 -4.96
CA VAL A 242 14.49 -11.47 -6.37
C VAL A 242 16.01 -11.34 -6.53
N PRO A 243 16.69 -12.30 -7.18
CA PRO A 243 18.14 -12.21 -7.43
C PRO A 243 18.52 -10.96 -8.24
N SER A 244 19.66 -10.36 -7.91
CA SER A 244 20.25 -9.27 -8.71
C SER A 244 20.83 -9.81 -10.02
N ALA A 245 20.98 -8.93 -11.01
CA ALA A 245 21.48 -9.28 -12.33
C ALA A 245 22.90 -9.84 -12.25
N GLU A 246 23.70 -9.26 -11.35
CA GLU A 246 25.10 -9.59 -11.16
C GLU A 246 25.32 -10.92 -10.45
N SER A 247 24.40 -11.33 -9.56
CA SER A 247 24.49 -12.62 -8.87
C SER A 247 24.08 -13.82 -9.73
N SER A 248 23.60 -13.57 -10.94
CA SER A 248 23.32 -14.62 -11.94
C SER A 248 24.52 -14.99 -12.81
N GLY A 249 25.68 -14.34 -12.61
CA GLY A 249 26.83 -14.41 -13.52
C GLY A 249 28.04 -15.27 -13.13
N THR A 250 28.23 -15.69 -11.87
CA THR A 250 29.55 -16.27 -11.49
C THR A 250 29.56 -17.38 -10.41
N GLY A 251 28.40 -17.89 -9.98
CA GLY A 251 28.34 -18.96 -8.99
C GLY A 251 27.98 -20.32 -9.59
N THR A 252 28.87 -21.31 -9.47
CA THR A 252 28.57 -22.74 -9.65
C THR A 252 27.65 -23.25 -8.52
N ASP A 253 26.46 -22.67 -8.37
CA ASP A 253 25.37 -23.30 -7.60
C ASP A 253 24.72 -24.33 -8.54
N GLU A 254 24.69 -25.61 -8.15
CA GLU A 254 24.13 -26.75 -8.91
C GLU A 254 22.62 -26.63 -9.24
N ASN A 255 21.99 -25.50 -8.93
CA ASN A 255 20.56 -25.22 -9.11
C ASN A 255 20.26 -24.06 -10.07
N GLY A 256 21.05 -23.88 -11.14
CA GLY A 256 20.72 -22.99 -12.26
C GLY A 256 20.43 -21.51 -11.89
N PRO A 257 20.02 -20.67 -12.86
CA PRO A 257 19.63 -19.29 -12.56
C PRO A 257 18.38 -19.28 -11.67
N LYS A 258 18.51 -18.76 -10.44
CA LYS A 258 17.39 -18.58 -9.50
C LYS A 258 16.33 -17.71 -10.18
N LYS A 259 15.23 -18.35 -10.58
CA LYS A 259 14.06 -17.65 -11.13
C LYS A 259 13.40 -16.82 -10.02
N PRO A 260 12.78 -15.68 -10.35
CA PRO A 260 11.96 -14.96 -9.39
C PRO A 260 10.86 -15.88 -8.84
N PRO A 261 10.46 -15.73 -7.56
CA PRO A 261 9.37 -16.51 -6.98
C PRO A 261 8.07 -16.27 -7.74
N GLY A 262 7.25 -17.31 -7.91
CA GLY A 262 5.89 -17.25 -8.40
C GLY A 262 4.86 -17.20 -7.28
N VAL A 263 3.57 -17.27 -7.64
CA VAL A 263 2.47 -17.28 -6.66
C VAL A 263 2.51 -18.56 -5.80
N GLU A 264 2.98 -19.67 -6.37
CA GLU A 264 3.05 -20.99 -5.71
C GLU A 264 3.96 -20.99 -4.50
N GLU A 265 5.09 -20.29 -4.57
CA GLU A 265 6.02 -20.17 -3.44
C GLU A 265 5.35 -19.46 -2.26
N PHE A 266 4.46 -18.49 -2.51
CA PHE A 266 3.67 -17.83 -1.48
C PHE A 266 2.52 -18.70 -0.96
N VAL A 267 1.90 -19.52 -1.82
CA VAL A 267 0.92 -20.53 -1.36
C VAL A 267 1.59 -21.49 -0.38
N LYS A 268 2.75 -22.05 -0.74
CA LYS A 268 3.54 -22.95 0.12
C LYS A 268 3.99 -22.28 1.40
N LEU A 269 4.37 -20.99 1.35
CA LEU A 269 4.69 -20.20 2.53
C LEU A 269 3.48 -20.16 3.49
N PHE A 270 2.30 -19.85 2.97
CA PHE A 270 1.09 -19.74 3.79
C PHE A 270 0.63 -21.07 4.35
N GLU A 271 0.69 -22.15 3.57
CA GLU A 271 0.41 -23.50 4.04
C GLU A 271 1.35 -23.92 5.19
N ARG A 272 2.64 -23.61 5.08
CA ARG A 272 3.64 -23.89 6.13
C ARG A 272 3.32 -23.18 7.45
N HIS A 273 2.80 -21.96 7.38
CA HIS A 273 2.52 -21.11 8.55
C HIS A 273 1.03 -21.14 8.98
N GLN A 274 0.17 -21.83 8.23
CA GLN A 274 -1.27 -21.95 8.53
C GLN A 274 -1.53 -22.53 9.93
N LYS A 275 -0.70 -23.48 10.37
CA LYS A 275 -0.79 -24.07 11.72
C LYS A 275 -0.70 -22.99 12.80
N SER A 276 0.19 -22.01 12.66
CA SER A 276 0.35 -20.92 13.63
C SER A 276 -0.92 -20.08 13.76
N CYS A 277 -1.55 -19.73 12.63
CA CYS A 277 -2.86 -19.06 12.64
C CYS A 277 -3.94 -19.91 13.30
N HIS A 278 -3.99 -21.21 12.99
CA HIS A 278 -4.98 -22.11 13.60
C HIS A 278 -4.79 -22.25 15.12
N VAL A 279 -3.54 -22.28 15.60
CA VAL A 279 -3.26 -22.31 17.05
C VAL A 279 -3.78 -21.04 17.72
N PHE A 280 -3.48 -19.87 17.14
CA PHE A 280 -4.00 -18.59 17.63
C PHE A 280 -5.53 -18.59 17.69
N LEU A 281 -6.19 -18.89 16.57
CA LEU A 281 -7.66 -18.89 16.46
C LEU A 281 -8.31 -19.91 17.39
N HIS A 282 -7.71 -21.11 17.53
CA HIS A 282 -8.21 -22.12 18.45
C HIS A 282 -8.15 -21.64 19.90
N GLN A 283 -7.02 -21.07 20.33
CA GLN A 283 -6.87 -20.53 21.68
C GLN A 283 -7.87 -19.40 21.94
N PHE A 284 -7.97 -18.45 21.00
CA PHE A 284 -8.90 -17.34 21.04
C PHE A 284 -10.34 -17.82 21.21
N CYS A 285 -10.82 -18.71 20.33
CA CYS A 285 -12.20 -19.21 20.38
C CYS A 285 -12.49 -20.13 21.57
N LYS A 286 -11.47 -20.80 22.13
CA LYS A 286 -11.64 -21.75 23.24
C LYS A 286 -11.62 -21.07 24.62
N LYS A 287 -10.92 -19.94 24.75
CA LYS A 287 -10.66 -19.29 26.04
C LYS A 287 -11.14 -17.85 26.13
N GLY A 288 -11.43 -17.20 25.00
CA GLY A 288 -11.80 -15.79 24.92
C GLY A 288 -13.28 -15.59 24.67
N ASP A 289 -14.16 -16.14 25.52
CA ASP A 289 -15.61 -16.13 25.29
C ASP A 289 -16.15 -14.70 25.06
N LYS A 290 -15.75 -13.74 25.91
CA LYS A 290 -16.13 -12.32 25.77
C LYS A 290 -15.67 -11.70 24.45
N ALA A 291 -14.39 -11.85 24.12
CA ALA A 291 -13.85 -11.32 22.87
C ALA A 291 -14.50 -11.98 21.66
N LYS A 292 -14.71 -13.30 21.69
CA LYS A 292 -15.39 -14.04 20.63
C LYS A 292 -16.81 -13.53 20.41
N GLU A 293 -17.56 -13.28 21.47
CA GLU A 293 -18.93 -12.75 21.40
C GLU A 293 -18.95 -11.37 20.77
N LEU A 294 -18.10 -10.45 21.24
CA LEU A 294 -17.96 -9.12 20.66
C LEU A 294 -17.60 -9.14 19.17
N TRP A 295 -16.67 -10.01 18.76
CA TRP A 295 -16.34 -10.20 17.34
C TRP A 295 -17.49 -10.81 16.53
N LEU A 296 -18.27 -11.71 17.11
CA LEU A 296 -19.44 -12.31 16.46
C LEU A 296 -20.54 -11.28 16.26
N GLU A 297 -20.83 -10.46 17.27
CA GLU A 297 -21.78 -9.35 17.18
C GLU A 297 -21.37 -8.35 16.11
N TYR A 298 -20.10 -7.92 16.13
CA TYR A 298 -19.56 -7.06 15.09
C TYR A 298 -19.70 -7.68 13.69
N ALA A 299 -19.41 -8.98 13.55
CA ALA A 299 -19.56 -9.68 12.27
C ALA A 299 -21.04 -9.75 11.83
N LYS A 300 -21.97 -10.03 12.75
CA LYS A 300 -23.42 -10.02 12.46
C LYS A 300 -23.89 -8.63 12.06
N TYR A 301 -23.47 -7.60 12.79
CA TYR A 301 -23.75 -6.19 12.47
C TYR A 301 -23.23 -5.83 11.08
N ALA A 302 -21.97 -6.12 10.79
CA ALA A 302 -21.38 -5.85 9.48
C ALA A 302 -22.15 -6.58 8.37
N VAL A 303 -22.52 -7.86 8.57
CA VAL A 303 -23.33 -8.61 7.61
C VAL A 303 -24.73 -8.02 7.44
N LYS A 304 -25.38 -7.50 8.51
CA LYS A 304 -26.68 -6.79 8.44
C LYS A 304 -26.58 -5.62 7.46
N GLN A 305 -25.48 -4.87 7.46
CA GLN A 305 -25.25 -3.73 6.54
C GLN A 305 -25.16 -4.14 5.06
N PHE A 306 -24.81 -5.39 4.76
CA PHE A 306 -24.73 -5.91 3.38
C PHE A 306 -25.96 -6.74 2.99
N ARG A 307 -26.90 -6.98 3.91
CA ARG A 307 -28.10 -7.76 3.65
C ARG A 307 -29.05 -6.93 2.77
N ARG A 308 -29.58 -7.55 1.71
CA ARG A 308 -30.63 -6.93 0.91
C ARG A 308 -31.93 -6.90 1.73
N PRO A 309 -32.73 -5.82 1.66
CA PRO A 309 -34.06 -5.80 2.28
C PRO A 309 -34.89 -6.99 1.79
N GLU A 310 -35.65 -7.60 2.69
CA GLU A 310 -36.54 -8.71 2.33
C GLU A 310 -37.56 -8.25 1.27
N GLY A 311 -37.78 -9.07 0.24
CA GLY A 311 -38.66 -8.75 -0.88
C GLY A 311 -38.01 -8.03 -2.08
N VAL A 312 -36.75 -7.57 -1.97
CA VAL A 312 -36.01 -6.98 -3.11
C VAL A 312 -35.28 -8.09 -3.88
N THR A 313 -35.97 -8.67 -4.87
CA THR A 313 -35.48 -9.78 -5.72
C THR A 313 -34.83 -9.31 -7.03
N GLY A 314 -34.76 -8.00 -7.28
CA GLY A 314 -34.25 -7.44 -8.54
C GLY A 314 -32.75 -7.66 -8.76
N GLU A 315 -32.39 -7.93 -10.02
CA GLU A 315 -31.03 -7.78 -10.54
C GLU A 315 -30.64 -6.28 -10.56
N GLY A 316 -29.35 -5.95 -10.40
CA GLY A 316 -28.85 -4.57 -10.42
C GLY A 316 -28.25 -4.07 -9.10
N ALA A 317 -28.20 -2.75 -8.90
CA ALA A 317 -27.58 -2.05 -7.77
C ALA A 317 -28.45 -2.05 -6.49
N GLY A 318 -29.31 -3.05 -6.31
CA GLY A 318 -30.26 -3.13 -5.20
C GLY A 318 -31.20 -1.92 -5.17
N GLY A 319 -31.43 -1.35 -3.98
CA GLY A 319 -32.31 -0.19 -3.78
C GLY A 319 -31.87 1.08 -4.54
N PHE A 320 -30.62 1.12 -5.02
CA PHE A 320 -30.10 2.27 -5.77
C PHE A 320 -30.42 2.23 -7.28
N THR A 321 -30.96 1.11 -7.77
CA THR A 321 -31.19 0.88 -9.22
C THR A 321 -32.12 1.92 -9.84
N ALA A 322 -33.23 2.25 -9.18
CA ALA A 322 -34.17 3.25 -9.69
C ALA A 322 -33.52 4.63 -9.83
N THR A 323 -32.67 5.00 -8.88
CA THR A 323 -31.96 6.28 -8.87
C THR A 323 -30.90 6.34 -9.96
N LEU A 324 -30.14 5.26 -10.19
CA LEU A 324 -29.20 5.18 -11.33
C LEU A 324 -29.92 5.31 -12.67
N ASN A 325 -31.02 4.58 -12.85
CA ASN A 325 -31.82 4.67 -14.07
C ASN A 325 -32.37 6.10 -14.28
N LYS A 326 -32.82 6.76 -13.21
CA LYS A 326 -33.25 8.15 -13.27
C LYS A 326 -32.13 9.08 -13.75
N LEU A 327 -30.92 8.97 -13.17
CA LEU A 327 -29.78 9.79 -13.56
C LEU A 327 -29.43 9.65 -15.04
N VAL A 328 -29.46 8.42 -15.57
CA VAL A 328 -29.21 8.15 -16.99
C VAL A 328 -30.35 8.67 -17.88
N ASN A 329 -31.60 8.50 -17.45
CA ASN A 329 -32.77 8.91 -18.22
C ASN A 329 -32.95 10.43 -18.32
N GLU A 330 -32.42 11.19 -17.37
CA GLU A 330 -32.44 12.66 -17.37
C GLU A 330 -31.39 13.30 -18.29
N LEU A 331 -30.48 12.50 -18.88
CA LEU A 331 -29.57 12.98 -19.92
C LEU A 331 -30.35 13.25 -21.22
N ASN A 332 -29.84 14.17 -22.04
CA ASN A 332 -30.35 14.35 -23.40
C ASN A 332 -30.06 13.10 -24.25
N GLU A 333 -30.71 12.96 -25.41
CA GLU A 333 -30.62 11.73 -26.21
C GLU A 333 -29.21 11.41 -26.70
N GLU A 334 -28.42 12.43 -27.05
CA GLU A 334 -27.05 12.27 -27.54
C GLU A 334 -26.11 11.79 -26.42
N ASP A 335 -26.11 12.48 -25.29
CA ASP A 335 -25.32 12.13 -24.11
C ASP A 335 -25.73 10.78 -23.54
N ARG A 336 -27.04 10.50 -23.47
CA ARG A 336 -27.56 9.21 -23.00
C ARG A 336 -27.06 8.06 -23.87
N LYS A 337 -27.04 8.24 -25.19
CA LYS A 337 -26.55 7.20 -26.12
C LYS A 337 -25.08 6.89 -25.86
N ILE A 338 -24.24 7.91 -25.70
CA ILE A 338 -22.80 7.74 -25.41
C ILE A 338 -22.60 7.02 -24.07
N VAL A 339 -23.37 7.43 -23.05
CA VAL A 339 -23.29 6.81 -21.72
C VAL A 339 -23.67 5.33 -21.76
N LEU A 340 -24.76 4.97 -22.45
CA LEU A 340 -25.18 3.57 -22.56
C LEU A 340 -24.14 2.72 -23.30
N GLU A 341 -23.56 3.24 -24.40
CA GLU A 341 -22.48 2.56 -25.13
C GLU A 341 -21.25 2.32 -24.24
N GLN A 342 -20.80 3.34 -23.50
CA GLN A 342 -19.69 3.21 -22.56
C GLN A 342 -20.00 2.25 -21.39
N MET A 343 -21.25 2.21 -20.92
CA MET A 343 -21.69 1.28 -19.88
C MET A 343 -21.66 -0.17 -20.37
N ASP A 344 -22.14 -0.44 -21.60
CA ASP A 344 -22.14 -1.78 -22.21
C ASP A 344 -20.70 -2.27 -22.44
N GLU A 345 -19.81 -1.42 -22.96
CA GLU A 345 -18.38 -1.72 -23.10
C GLU A 345 -17.74 -2.05 -21.75
N TYR A 346 -18.06 -1.27 -20.72
CA TYR A 346 -17.55 -1.48 -19.37
C TYR A 346 -18.08 -2.78 -18.75
N GLU A 347 -19.34 -3.12 -19.00
CA GLU A 347 -19.90 -4.41 -18.58
C GLU A 347 -19.17 -5.58 -19.24
N GLU A 348 -18.94 -5.52 -20.56
CA GLU A 348 -18.21 -6.55 -21.29
C GLU A 348 -16.77 -6.70 -20.74
N TYR A 349 -16.11 -5.59 -20.43
CA TYR A 349 -14.81 -5.57 -19.73
C TYR A 349 -14.87 -6.31 -18.38
N LEU A 350 -15.87 -6.02 -17.53
CA LEU A 350 -16.03 -6.69 -16.24
C LEU A 350 -16.30 -8.19 -16.39
N GLN A 351 -17.10 -8.59 -17.38
CA GLN A 351 -17.37 -10.00 -17.67
C GLN A 351 -16.09 -10.74 -18.10
N LYS A 352 -15.31 -10.16 -19.03
CA LYS A 352 -13.99 -10.68 -19.44
C LYS A 352 -13.04 -10.82 -18.25
N LEU A 353 -13.01 -9.81 -17.37
CA LEU A 353 -12.19 -9.80 -16.17
C LEU A 353 -12.58 -10.90 -15.17
N ASN A 354 -13.88 -11.08 -14.94
CA ASN A 354 -14.42 -12.14 -14.08
C ASN A 354 -14.06 -13.53 -14.59
N GLN A 355 -14.24 -13.78 -15.89
CA GLN A 355 -13.87 -15.05 -16.52
C GLN A 355 -12.38 -15.33 -16.36
N LYS A 356 -11.52 -14.32 -16.57
CA LYS A 356 -10.07 -14.42 -16.40
C LYS A 356 -9.67 -14.75 -14.96
N THR A 357 -10.27 -14.08 -13.98
CA THR A 357 -10.06 -14.35 -12.55
C THR A 357 -10.47 -15.77 -12.19
N LYS A 358 -11.61 -16.24 -12.69
CA LYS A 358 -12.11 -17.60 -12.47
C LYS A 358 -11.13 -18.66 -13.00
N ARG A 359 -10.67 -18.52 -14.26
CA ARG A 359 -9.67 -19.44 -14.86
C ARG A 359 -8.37 -19.50 -14.06
N ARG A 360 -7.87 -18.36 -13.57
CA ARG A 360 -6.65 -18.31 -12.73
C ARG A 360 -6.84 -19.01 -11.39
N MET A 361 -8.01 -18.82 -10.76
CA MET A 361 -8.34 -19.49 -9.51
C MET A 361 -8.39 -21.00 -9.70
N GLU A 362 -9.08 -21.48 -10.75
CA GLU A 362 -9.15 -22.90 -11.10
C GLU A 362 -7.75 -23.50 -11.34
N SER A 363 -6.87 -22.77 -12.05
CA SER A 363 -5.49 -23.19 -12.27
C SER A 363 -4.71 -23.35 -10.95
N ILE A 364 -4.78 -22.37 -10.04
CA ILE A 364 -4.08 -22.44 -8.75
C ILE A 364 -4.60 -23.58 -7.89
N VAL A 365 -5.93 -23.79 -7.86
CA VAL A 365 -6.53 -24.91 -7.11
C VAL A 365 -6.08 -26.25 -7.69
N SER A 366 -5.98 -26.36 -9.02
CA SER A 366 -5.56 -27.60 -9.69
C SER A 366 -4.08 -27.97 -9.46
N LEU A 367 -3.21 -27.02 -9.12
CA LEU A 367 -1.80 -27.29 -8.81
C LEU A 367 -1.62 -28.17 -7.58
N ASN A 368 -2.58 -28.13 -6.64
CA ASN A 368 -2.56 -28.98 -5.46
C ASN A 368 -2.77 -30.48 -5.77
N ALA A 369 -3.08 -30.83 -7.03
CA ALA A 369 -3.26 -32.21 -7.50
C ALA A 369 -1.98 -32.85 -8.08
N GLY A 370 -0.82 -32.19 -7.98
CA GLY A 370 0.48 -32.82 -8.30
C GLY A 370 0.96 -32.70 -9.75
N GLU A 371 0.31 -31.91 -10.61
CA GLU A 371 0.81 -31.63 -11.96
C GLU A 371 1.88 -30.53 -11.96
N ALA A 372 3.05 -30.83 -12.52
CA ALA A 372 4.12 -29.85 -12.73
C ALA A 372 3.77 -28.89 -13.89
N ARG A 373 3.11 -27.78 -13.57
CA ARG A 373 2.91 -26.66 -14.52
C ARG A 373 3.90 -25.52 -14.27
N LYS A 374 4.11 -24.69 -15.28
CA LYS A 374 4.93 -23.47 -15.16
C LYS A 374 4.37 -22.58 -14.02
N PRO A 375 5.22 -21.94 -13.21
CA PRO A 375 4.77 -21.11 -12.10
C PRO A 375 3.89 -19.97 -12.61
N LEU A 376 2.74 -19.75 -11.95
CA LEU A 376 1.85 -18.64 -12.22
C LEU A 376 2.56 -17.35 -11.81
N LYS A 377 2.80 -16.51 -12.81
CA LYS A 377 3.34 -15.17 -12.62
C LYS A 377 2.30 -14.18 -12.08
N LYS A 378 1.02 -14.54 -12.06
CA LYS A 378 -0.10 -13.64 -11.71
C LYS A 378 -1.23 -14.43 -11.05
N GLY A 379 -1.77 -13.85 -9.98
CA GLY A 379 -2.87 -14.45 -9.22
C GLY A 379 -4.28 -14.12 -9.70
N PRO A 380 -5.32 -14.67 -9.04
CA PRO A 380 -6.71 -14.35 -9.28
C PRO A 380 -7.12 -13.08 -8.52
N GLY A 381 -8.13 -12.37 -9.04
CA GLY A 381 -8.78 -11.26 -8.35
C GLY A 381 -8.88 -10.00 -9.22
N ASN A 382 -10.09 -9.48 -9.36
CA ASN A 382 -10.36 -8.27 -10.16
C ASN A 382 -9.71 -7.01 -9.55
N PHE A 383 -9.54 -6.99 -8.23
CA PHE A 383 -8.98 -5.85 -7.51
C PHE A 383 -7.54 -5.53 -7.95
N LEU A 384 -6.71 -6.56 -8.23
CA LEU A 384 -5.35 -6.36 -8.71
C LEU A 384 -5.34 -5.68 -10.08
N PHE A 385 -6.27 -6.06 -10.97
CA PHE A 385 -6.38 -5.44 -12.28
C PHE A 385 -6.78 -3.97 -12.16
N LYS A 386 -7.82 -3.66 -11.38
CA LYS A 386 -8.23 -2.26 -11.12
C LYS A 386 -7.09 -1.45 -10.52
N TRP A 387 -6.35 -2.02 -9.56
CA TRP A 387 -5.19 -1.36 -8.97
C TRP A 387 -4.10 -1.08 -10.00
N GLN A 388 -3.76 -2.06 -10.85
CA GLN A 388 -2.77 -1.86 -11.92
C GLN A 388 -3.23 -0.82 -12.93
N GLU A 389 -4.51 -0.81 -13.25
CA GLU A 389 -5.10 0.12 -14.20
C GLU A 389 -4.98 1.57 -13.71
N LEU A 390 -5.24 1.82 -12.41
CA LEU A 390 -4.98 3.12 -11.78
C LEU A 390 -3.50 3.53 -11.88
N LEU A 391 -2.58 2.59 -11.68
CA LEU A 391 -1.15 2.86 -11.88
C LEU A 391 -0.84 3.14 -13.36
N ASP A 392 -1.45 2.39 -14.26
CA ASP A 392 -1.23 2.45 -15.70
C ASP A 392 -1.77 3.74 -16.34
N SER A 393 -2.87 4.28 -15.80
CA SER A 393 -3.49 5.54 -16.23
C SER A 393 -2.86 6.78 -15.59
N THR A 394 -1.97 6.61 -14.61
CA THR A 394 -1.32 7.73 -13.94
C THR A 394 -0.48 8.53 -14.93
N GLU A 395 -0.79 9.82 -15.09
CA GLU A 395 -0.04 10.75 -15.94
C GLU A 395 1.37 11.00 -15.39
N ILE A 396 2.33 10.96 -16.29
CA ILE A 396 3.75 11.19 -16.04
C ILE A 396 4.24 12.26 -16.99
N THR A 397 5.08 13.15 -16.47
CA THR A 397 5.68 14.25 -17.23
C THR A 397 6.36 13.76 -18.53
N PRO A 398 6.32 14.53 -19.63
CA PRO A 398 7.02 14.20 -20.88
C PRO A 398 8.49 13.81 -20.69
N ALA A 399 9.00 12.96 -21.58
CA ALA A 399 10.41 12.56 -21.57
C ALA A 399 11.30 13.64 -22.20
N GLU A 400 10.77 14.39 -23.14
CA GLU A 400 11.44 15.50 -23.82
C GLU A 400 11.18 16.82 -23.10
N ALA A 401 12.10 17.78 -23.25
CA ALA A 401 11.98 19.09 -22.61
C ALA A 401 10.79 19.91 -23.11
N THR A 402 10.58 19.93 -24.43
CA THR A 402 9.53 20.69 -25.12
C THR A 402 8.88 19.83 -26.20
N GLY A 403 7.56 19.99 -26.40
CA GLY A 403 6.81 19.28 -27.46
C GLY A 403 6.67 17.78 -27.26
N GLY A 404 7.06 17.25 -26.10
CA GLY A 404 6.92 15.84 -25.74
C GLY A 404 5.47 15.51 -25.33
N LYS A 405 5.05 14.26 -25.57
CA LYS A 405 3.73 13.79 -25.15
C LYS A 405 3.73 13.43 -23.67
N VAL A 406 2.59 13.63 -23.00
CA VAL A 406 2.36 13.09 -21.65
C VAL A 406 2.54 11.58 -21.69
N ARG A 407 3.33 11.08 -20.74
CA ARG A 407 3.57 9.65 -20.53
C ARG A 407 2.58 9.10 -19.53
N TYR A 408 2.47 7.79 -19.46
CA TYR A 408 1.57 7.10 -18.53
C TYR A 408 2.30 5.98 -17.80
N GLY A 409 1.79 5.56 -16.64
CA GLY A 409 2.37 4.43 -15.89
C GLY A 409 2.44 3.12 -16.67
N LYS A 410 1.60 2.95 -17.71
CA LYS A 410 1.67 1.81 -18.63
C LYS A 410 2.89 1.82 -19.55
N ASP A 411 3.50 3.00 -19.76
CA ASP A 411 4.55 3.16 -20.75
C ASP A 411 5.79 2.33 -20.37
N PRO A 412 6.42 1.61 -21.33
CA PRO A 412 7.56 0.75 -21.04
C PRO A 412 8.73 1.46 -20.37
N THR A 413 8.97 2.72 -20.73
CA THR A 413 10.05 3.55 -20.17
C THR A 413 9.77 3.93 -18.72
N VAL A 414 8.51 4.23 -18.38
CA VAL A 414 8.09 4.53 -17.00
C VAL A 414 8.21 3.27 -16.15
N ARG A 415 7.67 2.15 -16.62
CA ARG A 415 7.79 0.84 -15.95
C ARG A 415 9.24 0.46 -15.68
N ALA A 416 10.10 0.59 -16.70
CA ALA A 416 11.53 0.28 -16.55
C ALA A 416 12.22 1.17 -15.50
N ALA A 417 11.86 2.44 -15.40
CA ALA A 417 12.40 3.35 -14.39
C ALA A 417 11.91 3.02 -12.97
N SER A 418 10.66 2.56 -12.83
CA SER A 418 10.10 2.22 -11.53
C SER A 418 10.80 1.03 -10.86
N GLY A 419 11.28 0.06 -11.65
CA GLY A 419 12.03 -1.12 -11.15
C GLY A 419 13.48 -0.88 -10.74
N VAL A 420 13.94 0.37 -10.76
CA VAL A 420 15.26 0.76 -10.25
C VAL A 420 15.19 0.89 -8.73
N GLY A 421 16.12 0.23 -8.03
CA GLY A 421 16.30 0.28 -6.59
C GLY A 421 16.75 1.66 -6.07
N LEU A 422 16.89 1.79 -4.75
CA LEU A 422 17.39 3.01 -4.13
C LEU A 422 18.88 3.22 -4.48
N ASP A 423 19.65 2.13 -4.44
CA ASP A 423 21.02 1.95 -4.95
C ASP A 423 21.26 2.35 -6.42
N GLY A 424 20.18 2.47 -7.20
CA GLY A 424 20.24 2.72 -8.65
C GLY A 424 20.39 1.45 -9.48
N GLU A 425 20.39 0.27 -8.86
CA GLU A 425 20.50 -1.00 -9.56
C GLU A 425 19.15 -1.46 -10.13
N ARG A 426 19.20 -2.08 -11.31
CA ARG A 426 18.04 -2.77 -11.88
C ARG A 426 17.98 -4.17 -11.31
N ARG A 427 16.92 -4.46 -10.54
CA ARG A 427 16.68 -5.82 -10.06
C ARG A 427 16.22 -6.68 -11.23
N THR A 428 16.92 -7.79 -11.51
CA THR A 428 16.61 -8.65 -12.66
C THR A 428 15.26 -9.32 -12.52
N GLY A 429 14.32 -8.81 -13.29
CA GLY A 429 13.08 -9.48 -13.56
C GLY A 429 12.43 -8.78 -14.73
N LYS A 430 12.21 -9.50 -15.83
CA LYS A 430 11.15 -9.19 -16.81
C LYS A 430 9.76 -9.33 -16.14
N ILE A 431 9.53 -8.65 -15.01
CA ILE A 431 8.38 -8.83 -14.13
C ILE A 431 7.53 -7.54 -14.04
N ILE A 432 7.98 -6.43 -14.63
CA ILE A 432 7.13 -5.25 -14.81
C ILE A 432 6.28 -5.41 -16.09
N ALA A 433 5.72 -6.60 -16.28
CA ALA A 433 4.64 -6.81 -17.23
C ALA A 433 3.36 -6.44 -16.49
N GLY A 434 2.67 -5.38 -16.94
CA GLY A 434 1.39 -4.97 -16.36
C GLY A 434 0.47 -6.17 -16.17
N ILE A 435 -0.27 -6.21 -15.06
CA ILE A 435 -1.16 -7.31 -14.68
C ILE A 435 -2.13 -7.69 -15.83
N GLY A 436 -2.42 -6.75 -16.73
CA GLY A 436 -3.16 -6.92 -17.98
C GLY A 436 -2.69 -8.05 -18.91
N GLU A 437 -1.39 -8.31 -19.08
CA GLU A 437 -0.91 -9.31 -20.06
C GLU A 437 -1.38 -10.74 -19.71
N ILE A 438 -2.13 -11.37 -20.62
CA ILE A 438 -2.46 -12.81 -20.61
C ILE A 438 -1.34 -13.58 -21.31
N VAL A 439 -1.13 -14.82 -20.90
CA VAL A 439 -0.54 -15.85 -21.77
C VAL A 439 -1.53 -17.00 -21.70
N ASN A 440 -2.30 -17.20 -22.77
CA ASN A 440 -3.18 -18.36 -22.86
C ASN A 440 -2.33 -19.64 -22.95
N GLY A 441 -2.94 -20.81 -22.71
CA GLY A 441 -2.29 -22.13 -22.85
C GLY A 441 -1.57 -22.33 -24.20
N ASP A 442 -1.97 -21.53 -25.20
CA ASP A 442 -1.49 -21.55 -26.58
C ASP A 442 -0.45 -20.46 -26.88
N GLY A 443 -0.05 -19.66 -25.89
CA GLY A 443 0.97 -18.60 -26.03
C GLY A 443 0.45 -17.24 -26.52
N VAL A 444 -0.86 -17.08 -26.74
CA VAL A 444 -1.45 -15.80 -27.19
C VAL A 444 -1.58 -14.80 -26.03
N LYS A 445 -1.09 -13.58 -26.25
CA LYS A 445 -1.23 -12.46 -25.32
C LYS A 445 -2.57 -11.75 -25.53
N GLU A 446 -3.54 -12.04 -24.69
CA GLU A 446 -4.78 -11.28 -24.59
C GLU A 446 -4.59 -10.14 -23.56
N ILE A 447 -4.91 -8.91 -23.94
CA ILE A 447 -4.85 -7.75 -23.02
C ILE A 447 -6.29 -7.32 -22.83
N VAL A 448 -6.75 -7.32 -21.58
CA VAL A 448 -8.08 -6.83 -21.22
C VAL A 448 -7.86 -5.39 -20.76
N GLU A 449 -8.10 -4.43 -21.66
CA GLU A 449 -7.97 -2.99 -21.41
C GLU A 449 -9.30 -2.43 -20.90
N MET A 450 -9.25 -1.48 -19.96
CA MET A 450 -10.45 -0.77 -19.54
C MET A 450 -10.91 0.13 -20.70
N PRO A 451 -12.20 0.11 -21.05
CA PRO A 451 -12.76 1.02 -22.03
C PRO A 451 -12.73 2.48 -21.53
N ASP A 452 -12.81 3.43 -22.45
CA ASP A 452 -12.89 4.84 -22.10
C ASP A 452 -14.30 5.16 -21.57
N VAL A 453 -14.39 5.43 -20.27
CA VAL A 453 -15.64 5.81 -19.59
C VAL A 453 -15.65 7.27 -19.16
N ASN A 454 -14.74 8.10 -19.68
CA ASN A 454 -14.57 9.49 -19.22
C ASN A 454 -15.84 10.31 -19.38
N LYS A 455 -16.57 10.13 -20.48
CA LYS A 455 -17.80 10.89 -20.73
C LYS A 455 -18.92 10.51 -19.76
N THR A 456 -19.05 9.22 -19.45
CA THR A 456 -19.95 8.72 -18.39
C THR A 456 -19.63 9.33 -17.04
N VAL A 457 -18.34 9.38 -16.66
CA VAL A 457 -17.91 10.01 -15.41
C VAL A 457 -18.19 11.50 -15.41
N GLU A 458 -17.87 12.22 -16.48
CA GLU A 458 -18.11 13.66 -16.62
C GLU A 458 -19.59 14.01 -16.44
N LEU A 459 -20.48 13.27 -17.09
CA LEU A 459 -21.92 13.54 -17.12
C LEU A 459 -22.64 13.12 -15.83
N LEU A 460 -22.26 11.97 -15.25
CA LEU A 460 -23.00 11.37 -14.13
C LEU A 460 -22.38 11.65 -12.76
N LEU A 461 -21.05 11.80 -12.65
CA LEU A 461 -20.38 11.89 -11.35
C LEU A 461 -20.86 13.07 -10.47
N PRO A 462 -21.07 14.30 -11.00
CA PRO A 462 -21.55 15.40 -10.17
C PRO A 462 -22.91 15.09 -9.52
N ARG A 463 -23.90 14.68 -10.33
CA ARG A 463 -25.24 14.33 -9.83
C ARG A 463 -25.21 13.10 -8.93
N PHE A 464 -24.38 12.11 -9.24
CA PHE A 464 -24.20 10.94 -8.38
C PHE A 464 -23.68 11.32 -7.00
N LYS A 465 -22.71 12.25 -6.90
CA LYS A 465 -22.23 12.79 -5.62
C LYS A 465 -23.33 13.53 -4.85
N GLU A 466 -24.16 14.30 -5.55
CA GLU A 466 -25.31 14.99 -4.93
C GLU A 466 -26.33 14.00 -4.36
N VAL A 467 -26.66 12.95 -5.10
CA VAL A 467 -27.55 11.88 -4.64
C VAL A 467 -26.99 11.21 -3.39
N LEU A 468 -25.70 10.86 -3.39
CA LEU A 468 -25.04 10.25 -2.22
C LEU A 468 -25.03 11.18 -1.00
N ALA A 469 -24.96 12.50 -1.21
CA ALA A 469 -25.02 13.49 -0.14
C ALA A 469 -26.44 13.80 0.34
N SER A 470 -27.48 13.25 -0.28
CA SER A 470 -28.86 13.55 0.07
C SER A 470 -29.33 12.81 1.33
N ARG A 471 -30.25 13.44 2.09
CA ARG A 471 -30.81 12.89 3.33
C ARG A 471 -31.51 11.55 3.15
N GLU A 472 -32.00 11.23 1.96
CA GLU A 472 -32.61 9.93 1.63
C GLU A 472 -31.63 8.75 1.83
N TYR A 473 -30.33 8.99 1.63
CA TYR A 473 -29.28 7.98 1.75
C TYR A 473 -28.40 8.17 3.00
N LEU A 474 -28.45 9.34 3.64
CA LEU A 474 -27.79 9.60 4.93
C LEU A 474 -28.69 9.31 6.14
N GLY A 475 -30.01 9.54 6.03
CA GLY A 475 -30.98 9.49 7.13
C GLY A 475 -31.56 8.11 7.47
N LYS A 476 -31.45 7.13 6.56
CA LYS A 476 -31.83 5.73 6.85
C LYS A 476 -30.94 5.06 7.91
N LYS A 477 -29.83 5.69 8.29
CA LYS A 477 -28.95 5.19 9.35
C LYS A 477 -29.39 5.58 10.76
N GLU A 478 -30.16 6.65 10.92
CA GLU A 478 -30.55 7.17 12.24
C GLU A 478 -31.95 6.70 12.70
N GLU A 479 -32.83 6.31 11.77
CA GLU A 479 -34.17 5.77 12.11
C GLU A 479 -34.15 4.27 12.43
N ASP A 480 -33.20 3.51 11.85
CA ASP A 480 -33.01 2.08 12.18
C ASP A 480 -32.34 1.87 13.55
N ASP A 481 -31.60 2.87 14.07
CA ASP A 481 -31.02 2.85 15.43
C ASP A 481 -32.04 3.24 16.53
N LYS A 482 -33.22 3.77 16.17
CA LYS A 482 -34.27 4.18 17.13
C LYS A 482 -35.42 3.19 17.27
N ASN A 483 -35.54 2.24 16.35
CA ASN A 483 -36.64 1.25 16.36
C ASN A 483 -36.23 -0.11 16.94
N ASP A 484 -34.96 -0.28 17.33
CA ASP A 484 -34.46 -1.49 18.02
C ASP A 484 -34.44 -1.31 19.57
N ASP A 485 -34.93 -0.18 20.11
CA ASP A 485 -34.92 0.15 21.57
C ASP A 485 -36.27 -0.07 22.30
N ASP A 486 -37.35 -0.48 21.61
CA ASP A 486 -38.72 -0.52 22.20
C ASP A 486 -39.26 -1.92 22.56
N ASP A 487 -38.45 -2.99 22.51
CA ASP A 487 -38.86 -4.31 23.01
C ASP A 487 -37.69 -4.99 23.74
N ASP A 488 -37.45 -4.64 25.00
CA ASP A 488 -36.96 -5.52 26.08
C ASP A 488 -36.87 -4.75 27.42
N ASP A 489 -38.03 -4.50 28.04
CA ASP A 489 -38.10 -4.28 29.50
C ASP A 489 -37.91 -5.64 30.20
N ASP A 490 -36.71 -5.92 30.73
CA ASP A 490 -36.48 -6.41 32.10
C ASP A 490 -34.98 -6.60 32.42
N ASP A 491 -34.56 -5.94 33.51
CA ASP A 491 -33.38 -6.20 34.36
C ASP A 491 -31.95 -6.07 33.79
N SER A 492 -31.39 -4.85 33.79
CA SER A 492 -30.09 -4.61 34.44
C SER A 492 -29.83 -3.11 34.70
N ASP A 493 -30.20 -2.65 35.89
CA ASP A 493 -29.70 -1.40 36.46
C ASP A 493 -28.18 -1.50 36.76
N SER A 494 -27.52 -0.35 36.66
CA SER A 494 -26.15 -0.02 37.12
C SER A 494 -24.98 -0.19 36.13
N PHE A 495 -24.76 0.82 35.28
CA PHE A 495 -23.41 1.23 34.93
C PHE A 495 -23.37 2.67 34.39
N PHE A 496 -23.58 3.69 35.23
CA PHE A 496 -22.99 5.02 35.11
C PHE A 496 -23.47 5.88 36.28
N GLU A 497 -22.75 5.86 37.40
CA GLU A 497 -22.71 7.00 38.31
C GLU A 497 -21.51 6.93 39.26
N ALA A 498 -20.97 8.12 39.56
CA ALA A 498 -20.02 8.46 40.61
C ALA A 498 -18.52 8.16 40.38
N ASN A 499 -17.76 9.19 40.00
CA ASN A 499 -17.14 10.05 41.03
C ASN A 499 -16.41 11.25 40.40
N GLU A 500 -17.02 12.42 40.54
CA GLU A 500 -16.31 13.65 40.86
C GLU A 500 -16.05 13.65 42.38
N GLU A 501 -14.78 13.68 42.76
CA GLU A 501 -14.20 14.51 43.85
C GLU A 501 -12.66 14.49 43.75
#